data_AF-A0A934V9D8-F1
#
_entry.id   AF-A0A934V9D8-F1
#
_cell.length_a   1.000
_cell.length_b   1.000
_cell.length_c   1.000
_cell.angle_alpha   90.00
_cell.angle_beta   90.00
_cell.angle_gamma   90.00
#
_symmetry.space_group_name_H-M   'P 1'
#
loop_
_entity.id
_entity.type
_entity.pdbx_description
1 polymer ?
#
loop_
_entity_poly.entity_id
_entity_poly.type
_entity_poly.pdbx_seq_one_letter_code
_entity_poly.pdbx_strand_id
1 'polypeptide(L)'
;MRTFSTCFIILAIHQQAMALFPLQDHIDLRVAYRSSMQDWQWSLMTEGENVDPSLAYFPARDAEYPDGERDYRPPGNEWNFLGVREGGPLWIYPESSSAHSWLGFDNTASGLMDPVRFKLVKVLGPSGGHFALYRVISGMPVVFMSTHDGISEGDVFSKPAGHHHLNWSFSRAGMWAVDLKVSASQSGGRGPAVAGPTDTTRLFFAIGKQAEWRARNFAAAHVMDESIAGANADPDHDGWSNLLEYAFGGNPLMTGLHRANSRTSAAPVHGVVQHLGKPHATITFFRHRDPQAAGIGYAVQWQAGLADSGWTEGGVVHQTQAVDATWERVTIRDPAELTADPGFVRIRINTLR
;
A
#
# COMPACT_ATOMS: atom_id res chain seq x y z
N MET A 1 -34.00 2.52 52.53
CA MET A 1 -33.74 2.37 51.08
C MET A 1 -32.28 1.97 50.91
N ARG A 2 -32.00 0.77 50.40
CA ARG A 2 -30.64 0.32 50.06
C ARG A 2 -30.43 0.59 48.58
N THR A 3 -29.53 1.51 48.25
CA THR A 3 -29.10 1.78 46.88
C THR A 3 -28.12 0.68 46.46
N PHE A 4 -28.50 -0.14 45.48
CA PHE A 4 -27.60 -1.03 44.78
C PHE A 4 -26.92 -0.23 43.66
N SER A 5 -25.61 -0.02 43.77
CA SER A 5 -24.80 0.46 42.63
C SER A 5 -24.51 -0.71 41.72
N THR A 6 -25.14 -0.73 40.55
CA THR A 6 -24.82 -1.67 39.47
C THR A 6 -23.56 -1.16 38.77
N CYS A 7 -22.44 -1.88 38.93
CA CYS A 7 -21.20 -1.61 38.21
C CYS A 7 -21.28 -2.30 36.84
N PHE A 8 -21.42 -1.52 35.77
CA PHE A 8 -21.30 -2.05 34.40
C PHE A 8 -19.82 -2.16 34.04
N ILE A 9 -19.30 -3.38 34.01
CA ILE A 9 -18.00 -3.67 33.39
C ILE A 9 -18.28 -3.86 31.89
N ILE A 10 -17.98 -2.82 31.09
CA ILE A 10 -17.93 -2.96 29.63
C ILE A 10 -16.62 -3.67 29.31
N LEU A 11 -16.71 -4.98 29.06
CA LEU A 11 -15.59 -5.75 28.53
C LEU A 11 -15.55 -5.53 27.01
N ALA A 12 -14.83 -4.50 26.57
CA ALA A 12 -14.56 -4.29 25.15
C ALA A 12 -13.53 -5.33 24.69
N ILE A 13 -14.00 -6.41 24.07
CA ILE A 13 -13.14 -7.31 23.30
C ILE A 13 -12.75 -6.54 22.04
N HIS A 14 -11.65 -5.79 22.07
CA HIS A 14 -10.99 -5.35 20.84
C HIS A 14 -10.42 -6.60 20.17
N GLN A 15 -11.13 -7.17 19.19
CA GLN A 15 -10.44 -7.90 18.14
C GLN A 15 -9.51 -6.88 17.49
N GLN A 16 -8.20 -7.06 17.65
CA GLN A 16 -7.25 -6.34 16.81
C GLN A 16 -7.62 -6.70 15.37
N ALA A 17 -8.11 -5.71 14.62
CA ALA A 17 -8.37 -5.89 13.21
C ALA A 17 -7.03 -6.30 12.58
N MET A 18 -6.98 -7.52 12.04
CA MET A 18 -5.77 -8.06 11.44
C MET A 18 -5.39 -7.18 10.24
N ALA A 19 -4.10 -6.87 10.12
CA ALA A 19 -3.58 -6.20 8.94
C ALA A 19 -3.83 -7.02 7.67
N LEU A 20 -3.80 -6.37 6.51
CA LEU A 20 -4.00 -7.06 5.25
C LEU A 20 -2.82 -7.98 4.94
N PHE A 21 -3.10 -9.16 4.39
CA PHE A 21 -2.05 -10.06 3.91
C PHE A 21 -1.85 -9.94 2.39
N PRO A 22 -0.60 -10.10 1.90
CA PRO A 22 -0.34 -10.07 0.47
C PRO A 22 -0.97 -11.29 -0.21
N LEU A 23 -1.69 -11.06 -1.31
CA LEU A 23 -2.14 -12.11 -2.20
C LEU A 23 -1.44 -11.96 -3.55
N GLN A 24 -0.58 -12.92 -3.86
CA GLN A 24 0.25 -12.94 -5.07
C GLN A 24 0.19 -14.34 -5.67
N ASP A 25 -0.58 -14.49 -6.76
CA ASP A 25 -0.77 -15.75 -7.48
C ASP A 25 -1.48 -15.47 -8.82
N HIS A 26 -1.89 -16.52 -9.54
CA HIS A 26 -3.08 -16.48 -10.38
C HIS A 26 -4.30 -16.30 -9.48
N ILE A 27 -4.91 -15.12 -9.53
CA ILE A 27 -6.01 -14.71 -8.65
C ILE A 27 -7.24 -14.37 -9.47
N ASP A 28 -8.37 -14.96 -9.13
CA ASP A 28 -9.64 -14.63 -9.77
C ASP A 28 -10.68 -14.08 -8.81
N LEU A 29 -11.25 -12.94 -9.16
CA LEU A 29 -12.41 -12.40 -8.46
C LEU A 29 -13.64 -13.23 -8.80
N ARG A 30 -14.12 -14.00 -7.82
CA ARG A 30 -15.37 -14.76 -7.89
C ARG A 30 -16.45 -14.03 -7.11
N VAL A 31 -17.66 -14.05 -7.68
CA VAL A 31 -18.87 -13.57 -7.02
C VAL A 31 -19.98 -14.61 -7.16
N ALA A 32 -20.68 -14.92 -6.08
CA ALA A 32 -21.82 -15.83 -6.06
C ALA A 32 -23.03 -15.17 -5.41
N TYR A 33 -24.24 -15.47 -5.90
CA TYR A 33 -25.47 -15.06 -5.26
C TYR A 33 -26.03 -16.18 -4.38
N ARG A 34 -26.19 -15.94 -3.08
CA ARG A 34 -26.68 -16.93 -2.12
C ARG A 34 -28.17 -16.73 -1.92
N SER A 35 -28.99 -17.45 -2.69
CA SER A 35 -30.44 -17.27 -2.70
C SER A 35 -31.11 -17.45 -1.33
N SER A 36 -30.57 -18.31 -0.46
CA SER A 36 -31.07 -18.53 0.90
C SER A 36 -30.82 -17.35 1.85
N MET A 37 -29.73 -16.61 1.64
CA MET A 37 -29.35 -15.43 2.43
C MET A 37 -29.74 -14.11 1.76
N GLN A 38 -30.13 -14.16 0.49
CA GLN A 38 -30.43 -13.00 -0.34
C GLN A 38 -29.27 -11.99 -0.35
N ASP A 39 -28.05 -12.47 -0.54
CA ASP A 39 -26.86 -11.62 -0.59
C ASP A 39 -25.82 -12.11 -1.60
N TRP A 40 -24.85 -11.23 -1.83
CA TRP A 40 -23.69 -11.50 -2.67
C TRP A 40 -22.50 -11.90 -1.81
N GLN A 41 -21.84 -12.99 -2.21
CA GLN A 41 -20.58 -13.43 -1.64
C GLN A 41 -19.47 -13.14 -2.64
N TRP A 42 -18.44 -12.42 -2.19
CA TRP A 42 -17.22 -12.17 -2.93
C TRP A 42 -16.08 -13.03 -2.38
N SER A 43 -15.22 -13.52 -3.27
CA SER A 43 -14.03 -14.26 -2.90
C SER A 43 -12.93 -14.06 -3.94
N LEU A 44 -11.69 -13.93 -3.48
CA LEU A 44 -10.49 -14.03 -4.30
C LEU A 44 -10.07 -15.50 -4.34
N MET A 45 -10.10 -16.10 -5.52
CA MET A 45 -9.75 -17.49 -5.75
C MET A 45 -8.28 -17.59 -6.13
N THR A 46 -7.52 -18.46 -5.47
CA THR A 46 -6.21 -18.92 -5.92
C THR A 46 -6.22 -20.44 -6.11
N GLU A 47 -5.09 -21.04 -6.49
CA GLU A 47 -4.98 -22.50 -6.54
C GLU A 47 -5.19 -23.16 -5.17
N GLY A 48 -4.80 -22.48 -4.09
CA GLY A 48 -4.75 -23.05 -2.74
C GLY A 48 -5.93 -22.68 -1.84
N GLU A 49 -6.58 -21.53 -2.06
CA GLU A 49 -7.58 -21.01 -1.11
C GLU A 49 -8.57 -20.00 -1.71
N ASN A 50 -9.64 -19.75 -0.94
CA ASN A 50 -10.61 -18.68 -1.21
C ASN A 50 -10.48 -17.64 -0.11
N VAL A 51 -10.17 -16.41 -0.49
CA VAL A 51 -9.90 -15.31 0.44
C VAL A 51 -11.02 -14.28 0.39
N ASP A 52 -11.42 -13.75 1.54
CA ASP A 52 -12.29 -12.57 1.60
C ASP A 52 -11.49 -11.34 1.13
N PRO A 53 -11.96 -10.57 0.12
CA PRO A 53 -11.24 -9.40 -0.37
C PRO A 53 -10.91 -8.35 0.70
N SER A 54 -11.68 -8.29 1.79
CA SER A 54 -11.44 -7.36 2.91
C SER A 54 -10.22 -7.71 3.78
N LEU A 55 -9.62 -8.89 3.59
CA LEU A 55 -8.48 -9.35 4.38
C LEU A 55 -7.16 -9.31 3.60
N ALA A 56 -7.20 -9.07 2.29
CA ALA A 56 -6.04 -9.17 1.43
C ALA A 56 -5.75 -7.89 0.63
N TYR A 57 -4.53 -7.80 0.13
CA TYR A 57 -4.13 -6.79 -0.83
C TYR A 57 -3.29 -7.41 -1.95
N PHE A 58 -3.30 -6.78 -3.13
CA PHE A 58 -2.47 -7.15 -4.26
C PHE A 58 -1.16 -6.33 -4.23
N PRO A 59 0.02 -6.93 -3.96
CA PRO A 59 1.29 -6.23 -4.09
C PRO A 59 1.60 -5.95 -5.57
N ALA A 60 2.27 -4.84 -5.85
CA ALA A 60 2.97 -4.58 -7.11
C ALA A 60 4.34 -3.96 -6.81
N ARG A 61 5.35 -4.49 -7.47
CA ARG A 61 6.73 -4.04 -7.36
C ARG A 61 6.93 -2.82 -8.23
N ASP A 62 7.54 -1.79 -7.64
CA ASP A 62 8.02 -0.62 -8.37
C ASP A 62 9.37 -0.93 -9.03
N ALA A 63 9.35 -1.85 -9.99
CA ALA A 63 10.46 -2.26 -10.84
C ALA A 63 9.93 -2.49 -12.26
N GLU A 64 10.75 -2.20 -13.27
CA GLU A 64 10.37 -2.37 -14.67
C GLU A 64 10.09 -3.85 -14.98
N TYR A 65 9.10 -4.10 -15.84
CA TYR A 65 8.81 -5.44 -16.34
C TYR A 65 10.05 -6.06 -17.04
N PRO A 66 10.34 -7.36 -16.86
CA PRO A 66 9.55 -8.38 -16.16
C PRO A 66 9.83 -8.48 -14.64
N ASP A 67 10.76 -7.69 -14.09
CA ASP A 67 11.15 -7.78 -12.68
C ASP A 67 10.10 -7.18 -11.72
N GLY A 68 9.19 -6.36 -12.25
CA GLY A 68 8.00 -5.86 -11.55
C GLY A 68 6.87 -5.45 -12.50
N GLU A 69 5.89 -4.73 -11.95
CA GLU A 69 4.66 -4.32 -12.64
C GLU A 69 4.78 -2.94 -13.29
N ARG A 70 5.92 -2.26 -13.16
CA ARG A 70 6.10 -0.93 -13.71
C ARG A 70 6.29 -1.00 -15.23
N ASP A 71 5.52 -0.19 -15.93
CA ASP A 71 5.58 0.00 -17.37
C ASP A 71 5.42 1.49 -17.69
N TYR A 72 5.36 1.84 -18.97
CA TYR A 72 5.20 3.21 -19.44
C TYR A 72 4.02 3.31 -20.39
N ARG A 73 3.29 4.43 -20.29
CA ARG A 73 2.18 4.71 -21.20
C ARG A 73 2.69 4.72 -22.66
N PRO A 74 2.08 3.91 -23.55
CA PRO A 74 2.43 3.93 -24.97
C PRO A 74 2.12 5.30 -25.65
N PRO A 75 2.78 5.60 -26.78
CA PRO A 75 2.48 6.78 -27.57
C PRO A 75 1.10 6.69 -28.20
N GLY A 76 0.48 7.84 -28.47
CA GLY A 76 -0.84 7.94 -29.12
C GLY A 76 -1.99 8.35 -28.19
N ASN A 77 -3.03 8.94 -28.80
CA ASN A 77 -4.16 9.53 -28.08
C ASN A 77 -5.14 8.48 -27.53
N GLU A 78 -5.17 7.30 -28.14
CA GLU A 78 -5.94 6.14 -27.69
C GLU A 78 -5.55 5.71 -26.27
N TRP A 79 -4.39 6.13 -25.77
CA TRP A 79 -3.88 5.83 -24.42
C TRP A 79 -4.14 6.94 -23.39
N ASN A 80 -4.84 8.02 -23.75
CA ASN A 80 -5.09 9.15 -22.84
C ASN A 80 -5.89 8.75 -21.58
N PHE A 81 -6.72 7.71 -21.67
CA PHE A 81 -7.53 7.20 -20.54
C PHE A 81 -6.71 6.74 -19.33
N LEU A 82 -5.39 6.53 -19.49
CA LEU A 82 -4.48 6.12 -18.42
C LEU A 82 -4.10 7.28 -17.47
N GLY A 83 -4.41 8.52 -17.84
CA GLY A 83 -4.24 9.69 -16.98
C GLY A 83 -2.79 10.07 -16.66
N VAL A 84 -1.84 9.60 -17.46
CA VAL A 84 -0.44 10.05 -17.49
C VAL A 84 -0.07 10.50 -18.89
N ARG A 85 0.96 11.34 -19.00
CA ARG A 85 1.53 11.72 -20.30
C ARG A 85 2.14 10.51 -21.03
N GLU A 86 2.29 10.60 -22.34
CA GLU A 86 3.08 9.65 -23.14
C GLU A 86 4.46 9.41 -22.50
N GLY A 87 4.86 8.14 -22.38
CA GLY A 87 6.09 7.73 -21.70
C GLY A 87 6.09 7.95 -20.18
N GLY A 88 4.96 8.35 -19.60
CA GLY A 88 4.79 8.43 -18.15
C GLY A 88 4.66 7.04 -17.51
N PRO A 89 5.09 6.86 -16.25
CA PRO A 89 5.07 5.56 -15.59
C PRO A 89 3.65 5.09 -15.28
N LEU A 90 3.47 3.78 -15.32
CA LEU A 90 2.27 3.03 -14.96
C LEU A 90 2.68 1.81 -14.15
N TRP A 91 1.75 1.26 -13.38
CA TRP A 91 1.86 -0.06 -12.78
C TRP A 91 0.68 -0.89 -13.25
N ILE A 92 0.97 -2.01 -13.90
CA ILE A 92 -0.02 -2.81 -14.60
C ILE A 92 0.03 -4.22 -14.05
N TYR A 93 -1.12 -4.74 -13.61
CA TYR A 93 -1.37 -6.18 -13.52
C TYR A 93 -1.87 -6.60 -14.91
N PRO A 94 -1.01 -7.17 -15.76
CA PRO A 94 -1.30 -7.36 -17.17
C PRO A 94 -2.30 -8.49 -17.39
N GLU A 95 -3.01 -8.41 -18.51
CA GLU A 95 -3.91 -9.49 -18.94
C GLU A 95 -3.17 -10.78 -19.34
N SER A 96 -1.87 -10.68 -19.65
CA SER A 96 -0.99 -11.84 -19.90
C SER A 96 -0.49 -12.48 -18.62
N SER A 97 -0.30 -13.80 -18.63
CA SER A 97 0.15 -14.61 -17.47
C SER A 97 1.64 -14.44 -17.11
N SER A 98 2.19 -13.24 -17.27
CA SER A 98 3.62 -12.96 -17.17
C SER A 98 4.01 -12.03 -16.03
N ALA A 99 3.06 -11.58 -15.22
CA ALA A 99 3.33 -10.77 -14.03
C ALA A 99 3.41 -11.60 -12.75
N HIS A 100 3.90 -10.97 -11.68
CA HIS A 100 4.02 -11.59 -10.37
C HIS A 100 2.66 -11.89 -9.73
N SER A 101 1.64 -11.10 -10.05
CA SER A 101 0.23 -11.34 -9.72
C SER A 101 -0.60 -11.26 -11.00
N TRP A 102 -1.41 -12.28 -11.27
CA TRP A 102 -2.27 -12.34 -12.46
C TRP A 102 -3.73 -12.26 -12.03
N LEU A 103 -4.28 -11.05 -12.09
CA LEU A 103 -5.61 -10.73 -11.56
C LEU A 103 -6.69 -10.80 -12.64
N GLY A 104 -7.62 -11.73 -12.45
CA GLY A 104 -8.70 -12.00 -13.36
C GLY A 104 -10.07 -11.96 -12.69
N PHE A 105 -11.05 -12.29 -13.52
CA PHE A 105 -12.41 -12.59 -13.13
C PHE A 105 -12.65 -14.06 -13.44
N ASP A 106 -13.15 -14.76 -12.43
CA ASP A 106 -13.38 -16.19 -12.53
C ASP A 106 -14.51 -16.49 -13.54
N ASN A 107 -14.63 -17.77 -13.88
CA ASN A 107 -15.85 -18.36 -14.38
C ASN A 107 -16.99 -18.25 -13.33
N THR A 108 -17.56 -17.05 -13.14
CA THR A 108 -18.73 -16.89 -12.27
C THR A 108 -19.98 -17.49 -12.90
N ALA A 109 -21.00 -17.98 -12.18
CA ALA A 109 -21.13 -18.51 -10.82
C ALA A 109 -22.44 -19.33 -10.76
N SER A 110 -22.58 -20.26 -9.81
CA SER A 110 -23.78 -21.12 -9.71
C SER A 110 -25.07 -20.30 -9.69
N GLY A 111 -25.93 -20.47 -10.71
CA GLY A 111 -27.25 -19.85 -10.79
C GLY A 111 -27.32 -18.43 -11.38
N LEU A 112 -26.21 -17.88 -11.93
CA LEU A 112 -26.21 -16.60 -12.64
C LEU A 112 -26.20 -16.79 -14.17
N MET A 113 -26.78 -15.83 -14.89
CA MET A 113 -26.70 -15.73 -16.34
C MET A 113 -25.69 -14.66 -16.75
N ASP A 114 -24.91 -14.97 -17.78
CA ASP A 114 -24.02 -14.01 -18.41
C ASP A 114 -24.79 -12.97 -19.24
N PRO A 115 -24.27 -11.73 -19.36
CA PRO A 115 -23.06 -11.25 -18.70
C PRO A 115 -23.29 -10.88 -17.24
N VAL A 116 -22.30 -11.17 -16.38
CA VAL A 116 -22.20 -10.59 -15.03
C VAL A 116 -21.55 -9.22 -15.15
N ARG A 117 -22.21 -8.18 -14.64
CA ARG A 117 -21.72 -6.80 -14.73
C ARG A 117 -20.99 -6.41 -13.46
N PHE A 118 -19.75 -5.95 -13.63
CA PHE A 118 -18.97 -5.29 -12.59
C PHE A 118 -18.88 -3.81 -12.93
N LYS A 119 -19.34 -2.96 -12.02
CA LYS A 119 -19.33 -1.50 -12.18
C LYS A 119 -18.34 -0.88 -11.21
N LEU A 120 -17.55 0.07 -11.68
CA LEU A 120 -16.72 0.90 -10.82
C LEU A 120 -17.60 1.88 -10.04
N VAL A 121 -17.47 1.89 -8.70
CA VAL A 121 -18.25 2.79 -7.84
C VAL A 121 -17.35 3.86 -7.24
N LYS A 122 -16.14 3.49 -6.84
CA LYS A 122 -15.23 4.40 -6.17
C LYS A 122 -13.79 3.92 -6.32
N VAL A 123 -12.88 4.87 -6.43
CA VAL A 123 -11.44 4.62 -6.29
C VAL A 123 -10.88 5.60 -5.28
N LEU A 124 -10.10 5.09 -4.34
CA LEU A 124 -9.26 5.87 -3.44
C LEU A 124 -7.81 5.54 -3.77
N GLY A 125 -6.94 6.54 -3.75
CA GLY A 125 -5.52 6.35 -4.06
C GLY A 125 -4.71 7.62 -3.90
N PRO A 126 -3.43 7.59 -4.30
CA PRO A 126 -2.56 8.75 -4.30
C PRO A 126 -3.16 9.92 -5.07
N SER A 127 -3.03 11.14 -4.52
CA SER A 127 -3.55 12.36 -5.16
C SER A 127 -3.11 12.51 -6.63
N GLY A 128 -4.05 12.81 -7.53
CA GLY A 128 -3.79 12.91 -8.96
C GLY A 128 -3.47 11.58 -9.66
N GLY A 129 -3.61 10.45 -8.98
CA GLY A 129 -3.50 9.13 -9.58
C GLY A 129 -4.83 8.72 -10.24
N HIS A 130 -4.71 7.92 -11.30
CA HIS A 130 -5.81 7.33 -12.03
C HIS A 130 -5.73 5.80 -12.08
N PHE A 131 -6.90 5.17 -12.09
CA PHE A 131 -7.09 3.73 -12.27
C PHE A 131 -7.76 3.50 -13.63
N ALA A 132 -7.37 2.44 -14.33
CA ALA A 132 -8.10 1.98 -15.50
C ALA A 132 -8.09 0.45 -15.64
N LEU A 133 -9.21 -0.08 -16.16
CA LEU A 133 -9.42 -1.48 -16.48
C LEU A 133 -9.70 -1.61 -17.99
N TYR A 134 -8.85 -2.35 -18.70
CA TYR A 134 -8.93 -2.42 -20.17
C TYR A 134 -8.31 -3.70 -20.74
N ARG A 135 -8.48 -3.93 -22.03
CA ARG A 135 -7.76 -4.95 -22.82
C ARG A 135 -7.11 -4.34 -24.03
N VAL A 136 -6.13 -5.04 -24.60
CA VAL A 136 -5.54 -4.68 -25.88
C VAL A 136 -5.94 -5.71 -26.93
N ILE A 137 -6.68 -5.27 -27.96
CA ILE A 137 -7.10 -6.12 -29.08
C ILE A 137 -6.47 -5.56 -30.35
N SER A 138 -5.62 -6.36 -30.99
CA SER A 138 -4.91 -5.96 -32.21
C SER A 138 -4.15 -4.63 -32.06
N GLY A 139 -3.56 -4.39 -30.88
CA GLY A 139 -2.81 -3.17 -30.56
C GLY A 139 -3.66 -1.99 -30.09
N MET A 140 -4.99 -2.09 -30.12
CA MET A 140 -5.89 -1.00 -29.69
C MET A 140 -6.52 -1.27 -28.32
N PRO A 141 -6.61 -0.26 -27.45
CA PRO A 141 -7.25 -0.43 -26.15
C PRO A 141 -8.78 -0.51 -26.27
N VAL A 142 -9.37 -1.48 -25.58
CA VAL A 142 -10.80 -1.55 -25.25
C VAL A 142 -10.94 -1.23 -23.77
N VAL A 143 -11.43 -0.03 -23.46
CA VAL A 143 -11.52 0.50 -22.10
C VAL A 143 -12.88 0.14 -21.50
N PHE A 144 -12.87 -0.42 -20.28
CA PHE A 144 -14.09 -0.73 -19.53
C PHE A 144 -14.32 0.23 -18.37
N MET A 145 -13.24 0.70 -17.74
CA MET A 145 -13.30 1.62 -16.61
C MET A 145 -12.11 2.57 -16.68
N SER A 146 -12.32 3.86 -16.41
CA SER A 146 -11.25 4.81 -16.15
C SER A 146 -11.68 5.84 -15.12
N THR A 147 -10.76 6.26 -14.25
CA THR A 147 -11.00 7.42 -13.38
C THR A 147 -10.45 8.72 -13.96
N HIS A 148 -9.87 8.71 -15.16
CA HIS A 148 -9.27 9.90 -15.77
C HIS A 148 -10.32 10.93 -16.21
N ASP A 149 -11.45 10.46 -16.74
CA ASP A 149 -12.61 11.25 -17.14
C ASP A 149 -13.71 11.32 -16.06
N GLY A 150 -13.43 10.78 -14.88
CA GLY A 150 -14.36 10.67 -13.76
C GLY A 150 -15.20 9.40 -13.82
N ILE A 151 -15.67 8.93 -12.66
CA ILE A 151 -16.48 7.71 -12.57
C ILE A 151 -17.92 8.01 -13.00
N SER A 152 -18.43 7.21 -13.92
CA SER A 152 -19.73 7.37 -14.58
C SER A 152 -20.54 6.06 -14.60
N GLU A 153 -21.74 6.10 -15.20
CA GLU A 153 -22.52 4.89 -15.49
C GLU A 153 -21.88 3.99 -16.56
N GLY A 154 -20.93 4.53 -17.35
CA GLY A 154 -20.23 3.82 -18.41
C GLY A 154 -19.09 2.92 -17.92
N ASP A 155 -18.63 3.10 -16.67
CA ASP A 155 -17.51 2.36 -16.09
C ASP A 155 -17.94 0.95 -15.66
N VAL A 156 -18.22 0.11 -16.64
CA VAL A 156 -18.79 -1.22 -16.48
C VAL A 156 -18.05 -2.23 -17.33
N PHE A 157 -17.55 -3.29 -16.69
CA PHE A 157 -17.16 -4.51 -17.37
C PHE A 157 -18.33 -5.49 -17.38
N SER A 158 -18.94 -5.68 -18.56
CA SER A 158 -19.94 -6.73 -18.79
C SER A 158 -19.22 -8.04 -19.09
N LYS A 159 -18.81 -8.75 -18.03
CA LYS A 159 -18.02 -9.97 -18.15
C LYS A 159 -18.84 -11.04 -18.90
N PRO A 160 -18.37 -11.51 -20.07
CA PRO A 160 -19.03 -12.60 -20.77
C PRO A 160 -18.79 -13.94 -20.05
N ALA A 161 -19.40 -15.00 -20.57
CA ALA A 161 -19.12 -16.37 -20.13
C ALA A 161 -17.62 -16.64 -20.18
N GLY A 162 -17.14 -17.48 -19.27
CA GLY A 162 -15.73 -17.84 -19.23
C GLY A 162 -14.90 -17.02 -18.24
N HIS A 163 -13.61 -17.32 -18.30
CA HIS A 163 -12.53 -16.82 -17.47
C HIS A 163 -11.86 -15.65 -18.17
N HIS A 164 -11.64 -14.53 -17.48
CA HIS A 164 -11.14 -13.31 -18.12
C HIS A 164 -10.08 -12.61 -17.30
N HIS A 165 -8.91 -12.43 -17.88
CA HIS A 165 -7.86 -11.54 -17.37
C HIS A 165 -7.87 -10.24 -18.16
N LEU A 166 -7.65 -9.12 -17.47
CA LEU A 166 -7.66 -7.76 -18.03
C LEU A 166 -6.44 -7.01 -17.50
N ASN A 167 -6.07 -5.90 -18.15
CA ASN A 167 -5.06 -5.01 -17.62
C ASN A 167 -5.69 -4.14 -16.53
N TRP A 168 -5.21 -4.29 -15.29
CA TRP A 168 -5.52 -3.36 -14.19
C TRP A 168 -4.35 -2.41 -14.05
N SER A 169 -4.59 -1.13 -14.31
CA SER A 169 -3.52 -0.12 -14.37
C SER A 169 -3.72 1.00 -13.37
N PHE A 170 -2.59 1.46 -12.82
CA PHE A 170 -2.52 2.54 -11.87
C PHE A 170 -1.46 3.54 -12.32
N SER A 171 -1.76 4.82 -12.24
CA SER A 171 -0.88 5.86 -12.77
C SER A 171 0.13 6.42 -11.77
N ARG A 172 0.09 5.93 -10.51
CA ARG A 172 0.99 6.30 -9.41
C ARG A 172 1.23 5.11 -8.46
N ALA A 173 2.45 4.98 -7.96
CA ALA A 173 2.75 4.12 -6.82
C ALA A 173 2.05 4.63 -5.54
N GLY A 174 1.72 3.71 -4.64
CA GLY A 174 1.01 3.98 -3.39
C GLY A 174 -0.06 2.94 -3.06
N MET A 175 -0.81 3.22 -2.00
CA MET A 175 -1.94 2.39 -1.57
C MET A 175 -3.21 2.81 -2.32
N TRP A 176 -3.95 1.84 -2.85
CA TRP A 176 -5.19 2.05 -3.57
C TRP A 176 -6.31 1.17 -3.01
N ALA A 177 -7.54 1.67 -3.12
CA ALA A 177 -8.75 0.91 -2.93
C ALA A 177 -9.69 1.10 -4.13
N VAL A 178 -10.16 0.00 -4.72
CA VAL A 178 -11.07 -0.03 -5.86
C VAL A 178 -12.37 -0.69 -5.44
N ASP A 179 -13.48 0.05 -5.46
CA ASP A 179 -14.81 -0.44 -5.10
C ASP A 179 -15.56 -0.88 -6.36
N LEU A 180 -15.86 -2.17 -6.44
CA LEU A 180 -16.61 -2.77 -7.54
C LEU A 180 -17.98 -3.23 -7.06
N LYS A 181 -19.00 -2.89 -7.83
CA LYS A 181 -20.38 -3.34 -7.63
C LYS A 181 -20.77 -4.40 -8.64
N VAL A 182 -21.37 -5.50 -8.18
CA VAL A 182 -21.89 -6.57 -9.04
C VAL A 182 -23.37 -6.39 -9.35
N SER A 183 -23.78 -6.78 -10.56
CA SER A 183 -25.17 -7.11 -10.89
C SER A 183 -25.24 -8.22 -11.93
N ALA A 184 -26.24 -9.10 -11.86
CA ALA A 184 -26.45 -10.18 -12.84
C ALA A 184 -27.94 -10.55 -12.93
N SER A 185 -28.30 -11.47 -13.83
CA SER A 185 -29.63 -12.11 -13.84
C SER A 185 -29.54 -13.55 -13.32
N GLN A 186 -30.61 -14.12 -12.75
CA GLN A 186 -30.66 -15.55 -12.38
C GLN A 186 -31.14 -16.38 -13.57
N SER A 187 -30.72 -17.65 -13.64
CA SER A 187 -31.30 -18.62 -14.56
C SER A 187 -32.80 -18.81 -14.26
N GLY A 188 -33.68 -18.63 -15.25
CA GLY A 188 -35.13 -18.83 -15.10
C GLY A 188 -36.00 -17.56 -15.11
N GLY A 189 -35.44 -16.37 -15.33
CA GLY A 189 -36.22 -15.25 -15.86
C GLY A 189 -36.98 -14.39 -14.84
N ARG A 190 -36.34 -14.04 -13.73
CA ARG A 190 -36.31 -12.69 -13.10
C ARG A 190 -35.23 -12.74 -12.03
N GLY A 191 -34.11 -12.09 -12.33
CA GLY A 191 -32.84 -12.21 -11.59
C GLY A 191 -32.72 -11.32 -10.35
N PRO A 192 -31.62 -11.46 -9.59
CA PRO A 192 -31.47 -10.81 -8.30
C PRO A 192 -31.06 -9.35 -8.51
N ALA A 193 -31.91 -8.43 -8.07
CA ALA A 193 -31.49 -7.10 -7.66
C ALA A 193 -31.57 -7.04 -6.14
N VAL A 194 -30.61 -7.64 -5.45
CA VAL A 194 -30.35 -7.21 -4.07
C VAL A 194 -29.46 -5.98 -4.19
N ALA A 195 -30.11 -4.81 -4.23
CA ALA A 195 -29.42 -3.56 -4.01
C ALA A 195 -29.12 -3.48 -2.51
N GLY A 196 -27.85 -3.40 -2.14
CA GLY A 196 -27.48 -3.42 -0.72
C GLY A 196 -25.98 -3.53 -0.48
N PRO A 197 -25.53 -3.49 0.78
CA PRO A 197 -24.12 -3.39 1.12
C PRO A 197 -23.25 -4.56 0.63
N THR A 198 -23.84 -5.73 0.38
CA THR A 198 -23.11 -6.92 -0.10
C THR A 198 -22.87 -6.91 -1.60
N ASP A 199 -23.59 -6.08 -2.38
CA ASP A 199 -23.40 -5.98 -3.83
C ASP A 199 -22.13 -5.23 -4.24
N THR A 200 -21.37 -4.72 -3.27
CA THR A 200 -20.13 -3.98 -3.49
C THR A 200 -19.00 -4.62 -2.69
N THR A 201 -17.82 -4.77 -3.30
CA THR A 201 -16.60 -5.17 -2.61
C THR A 201 -15.50 -4.13 -2.82
N ARG A 202 -14.58 -4.05 -1.88
CA ARG A 202 -13.38 -3.21 -1.96
C ARG A 202 -12.16 -4.09 -2.17
N LEU A 203 -11.40 -3.79 -3.21
CA LEU A 203 -10.13 -4.42 -3.54
C LEU A 203 -8.98 -3.48 -3.16
N PHE A 204 -7.94 -4.00 -2.53
CA PHE A 204 -6.79 -3.23 -2.09
C PHE A 204 -5.55 -3.53 -2.93
N PHE A 205 -4.84 -2.50 -3.38
CA PHE A 205 -3.59 -2.64 -4.14
C PHE A 205 -2.50 -1.84 -3.44
N ALA A 206 -1.33 -2.47 -3.27
CA ALA A 206 -0.18 -1.86 -2.62
C ALA A 206 1.00 -1.82 -3.59
N ILE A 207 1.21 -0.65 -4.20
CA ILE A 207 2.23 -0.46 -5.23
C ILE A 207 3.46 0.19 -4.59
N GLY A 208 4.55 -0.56 -4.51
CA GLY A 208 5.81 -0.14 -3.89
C GLY A 208 5.92 -0.45 -2.40
N LYS A 209 7.15 -0.47 -1.89
CA LYS A 209 7.48 -0.97 -0.54
C LYS A 209 6.79 -0.23 0.60
N GLN A 210 6.60 1.09 0.48
CA GLN A 210 5.90 1.88 1.51
C GLN A 210 4.40 1.53 1.56
N ALA A 211 3.77 1.31 0.41
CA ALA A 211 2.37 0.90 0.35
C ALA A 211 2.18 -0.51 0.91
N GLU A 212 3.10 -1.43 0.61
CA GLU A 212 3.10 -2.77 1.20
C GLU A 212 3.27 -2.72 2.73
N TRP A 213 4.20 -1.90 3.22
CA TRP A 213 4.36 -1.70 4.66
C TRP A 213 3.07 -1.18 5.28
N ARG A 214 2.40 -0.21 4.65
CA ARG A 214 1.10 0.29 5.11
C ARG A 214 0.04 -0.81 5.15
N ALA A 215 -0.08 -1.62 4.09
CA ALA A 215 -1.05 -2.71 4.03
C ALA A 215 -0.81 -3.77 5.12
N ARG A 216 0.46 -4.09 5.43
CA ARG A 216 0.84 -5.09 6.44
C ARG A 216 0.74 -4.60 7.89
N ASN A 217 0.56 -3.30 8.13
CA ASN A 217 0.41 -2.75 9.48
C ASN A 217 -1.02 -2.30 9.79
N PHE A 218 -1.85 -1.98 8.78
CA PHE A 218 -3.19 -1.46 8.99
C PHE A 218 -4.26 -2.36 8.37
N ALA A 219 -5.35 -2.61 9.10
CA ALA A 219 -6.50 -3.35 8.60
C ALA A 219 -7.32 -2.54 7.57
N ALA A 220 -8.17 -3.22 6.80
CA ALA A 220 -9.03 -2.62 5.77
C ALA A 220 -9.80 -1.35 6.21
N ALA A 221 -10.22 -1.29 7.47
CA ALA A 221 -10.97 -0.16 8.02
C ALA A 221 -10.13 1.14 8.07
N HIS A 222 -8.81 1.04 8.26
CA HIS A 222 -7.93 2.19 8.47
C HIS A 222 -6.87 2.34 7.38
N VAL A 223 -6.65 1.31 6.56
CA VAL A 223 -5.57 1.31 5.57
C VAL A 223 -5.69 2.43 4.53
N MET A 224 -6.87 3.00 4.30
CA MET A 224 -7.08 4.15 3.41
C MET A 224 -7.27 5.49 4.15
N ASP A 225 -7.25 5.48 5.48
CA ASP A 225 -7.42 6.69 6.29
C ASP A 225 -6.07 7.40 6.46
N GLU A 226 -5.92 8.58 5.85
CA GLU A 226 -4.68 9.36 5.93
C GLU A 226 -4.39 9.93 7.33
N SER A 227 -5.41 10.04 8.20
CA SER A 227 -5.21 10.48 9.59
C SER A 227 -4.66 9.38 10.50
N ILE A 228 -4.72 8.12 10.06
CA ILE A 228 -4.25 6.95 10.80
C ILE A 228 -3.04 6.31 10.10
N ALA A 229 -3.18 5.99 8.81
CA ALA A 229 -2.20 5.25 8.02
C ALA A 229 -1.39 6.13 7.04
N GLY A 230 -1.65 7.44 7.03
CA GLY A 230 -0.91 8.41 6.21
C GLY A 230 0.51 8.63 6.73
N ALA A 231 1.43 9.07 5.86
CA ALA A 231 2.86 9.16 6.18
C ALA A 231 3.19 10.04 7.40
N ASN A 232 2.38 11.08 7.65
CA ASN A 232 2.58 12.01 8.77
C ASN A 232 1.70 11.69 9.99
N ALA A 233 0.89 10.63 9.93
CA ALA A 233 0.07 10.22 11.06
C ALA A 233 0.93 9.53 12.13
N ASP A 234 0.47 9.61 13.38
CA ASP A 234 1.07 9.03 14.57
C ASP A 234 -0.09 8.39 15.37
N PRO A 235 -0.50 7.16 15.01
CA PRO A 235 -1.73 6.57 15.52
C PRO A 235 -1.58 5.97 16.93
N ASP A 236 -0.36 5.75 17.42
CA ASP A 236 -0.08 5.31 18.79
C ASP A 236 0.42 6.45 19.72
N HIS A 237 0.56 7.66 19.16
CA HIS A 237 0.81 8.91 19.87
C HIS A 237 2.15 8.97 20.62
N ASP A 238 3.19 8.38 20.03
CA ASP A 238 4.51 8.29 20.61
C ASP A 238 5.52 9.32 20.05
N GLY A 239 5.07 10.13 19.07
CA GLY A 239 5.85 11.16 18.39
C GLY A 239 6.59 10.67 17.13
N TRP A 240 6.49 9.39 16.78
CA TRP A 240 7.07 8.81 15.56
C TRP A 240 5.99 8.66 14.50
N SER A 241 6.02 9.54 13.50
CA SER A 241 5.10 9.40 12.36
C SER A 241 5.33 8.07 11.62
N ASN A 242 4.31 7.59 10.93
CA ASN A 242 4.37 6.41 10.05
C ASN A 242 5.57 6.43 9.07
N LEU A 243 5.96 7.60 8.55
CA LEU A 243 7.14 7.73 7.69
C LEU A 243 8.44 7.40 8.44
N LEU A 244 8.57 7.82 9.69
CA LEU A 244 9.74 7.53 10.52
C LEU A 244 9.75 6.05 10.93
N GLU A 245 8.59 5.51 11.31
CA GLU A 245 8.40 4.08 11.58
C GLU A 245 8.83 3.23 10.37
N TYR A 246 8.34 3.58 9.17
CA TYR A 246 8.77 2.94 7.92
C TYR A 246 10.27 3.12 7.63
N ALA A 247 10.85 4.29 7.94
CA ALA A 247 12.25 4.59 7.67
C ALA A 247 13.22 3.83 8.57
N PHE A 248 12.86 3.62 9.83
CA PHE A 248 13.75 3.00 10.83
C PHE A 248 13.37 1.54 11.13
N GLY A 249 12.26 1.06 10.56
CA GLY A 249 11.82 -0.34 10.62
C GLY A 249 11.01 -0.67 11.87
N GLY A 250 10.24 0.30 12.33
CA GLY A 250 9.37 0.15 13.48
C GLY A 250 7.95 -0.33 13.16
N ASN A 251 7.07 -0.27 14.15
CA ASN A 251 5.67 -0.68 14.09
C ASN A 251 4.77 0.49 14.52
N PRO A 252 3.93 1.02 13.62
CA PRO A 252 3.16 2.23 13.89
C PRO A 252 2.03 2.05 14.91
N LEU A 253 1.76 0.82 15.35
CA LEU A 253 0.71 0.52 16.33
C LEU A 253 1.29 0.13 17.70
N MET A 254 2.59 0.35 17.91
CA MET A 254 3.30 -0.03 19.14
C MET A 254 4.10 1.14 19.67
N THR A 255 3.66 1.73 20.78
CA THR A 255 4.32 2.88 21.41
C THR A 255 5.83 2.68 21.56
N GLY A 256 6.57 3.65 21.06
CA GLY A 256 8.02 3.71 20.96
C GLY A 256 8.50 3.15 19.62
N LEU A 257 9.51 3.78 19.03
CA LEU A 257 10.17 3.27 17.83
C LEU A 257 10.88 1.94 18.12
N HIS A 258 10.17 0.83 17.92
CA HIS A 258 10.59 -0.54 18.19
C HIS A 258 10.59 -1.36 16.91
N ARG A 259 11.67 -2.11 16.67
CA ARG A 259 11.77 -3.02 15.54
C ARG A 259 10.54 -3.93 15.48
N ALA A 260 9.96 -4.08 14.29
CA ALA A 260 8.79 -4.95 14.09
C ALA A 260 8.99 -6.31 14.76
N ASN A 261 7.99 -6.74 15.55
CA ASN A 261 7.98 -8.00 16.31
C ASN A 261 9.11 -8.15 17.35
N SER A 262 9.72 -7.05 17.81
CA SER A 262 10.78 -7.05 18.82
C SER A 262 10.60 -5.91 19.83
N ARG A 263 11.21 -6.06 21.00
CA ARG A 263 11.37 -4.96 21.97
C ARG A 263 12.64 -4.15 21.75
N THR A 264 13.45 -4.51 20.75
CA THR A 264 14.65 -3.75 20.37
C THR A 264 14.24 -2.38 19.84
N SER A 265 14.67 -1.32 20.51
CA SER A 265 14.46 0.04 20.00
C SER A 265 15.15 0.20 18.63
N ALA A 266 14.44 0.80 17.69
CA ALA A 266 14.96 1.25 16.40
C ALA A 266 15.27 2.76 16.39
N ALA A 267 15.11 3.45 17.52
CA ALA A 267 15.40 4.86 17.66
C ALA A 267 16.86 5.19 17.33
N PRO A 268 17.12 6.30 16.60
CA PRO A 268 18.47 6.80 16.41
C PRO A 268 19.16 7.10 17.74
N VAL A 269 20.43 6.72 17.87
CA VAL A 269 21.23 6.92 19.08
C VAL A 269 22.45 7.76 18.73
N HIS A 270 22.69 8.83 19.48
CA HIS A 270 23.90 9.62 19.36
C HIS A 270 25.07 8.99 20.13
N GLY A 271 26.30 9.29 19.72
CA GLY A 271 27.49 8.78 20.40
C GLY A 271 28.74 9.58 20.06
N VAL A 272 29.89 9.05 20.48
CA VAL A 272 31.21 9.62 20.18
C VAL A 272 32.13 8.50 19.74
N VAL A 273 32.90 8.72 18.68
CA VAL A 273 33.96 7.81 18.22
C VAL A 273 35.29 8.54 18.14
N GLN A 274 36.39 7.81 18.29
CA GLN A 274 37.73 8.31 18.02
C GLN A 274 38.07 8.12 16.54
N HIS A 275 38.48 9.18 15.87
CA HIS A 275 38.98 9.12 14.50
C HIS A 275 40.25 9.94 14.40
N LEU A 276 41.37 9.30 14.02
CA LEU A 276 42.69 9.93 13.97
C LEU A 276 43.10 10.61 15.29
N GLY A 277 42.74 10.00 16.43
CA GLY A 277 43.06 10.50 17.77
C GLY A 277 42.20 11.66 18.27
N LYS A 278 41.14 12.02 17.53
CA LYS A 278 40.22 13.11 17.86
C LYS A 278 38.81 12.57 18.10
N PRO A 279 38.06 13.10 19.09
CA PRO A 279 36.67 12.72 19.30
C PRO A 279 35.77 13.36 18.24
N HIS A 280 34.81 12.60 17.73
CA HIS A 280 33.78 13.09 16.81
C HIS A 280 32.41 12.60 17.25
N ALA A 281 31.40 13.47 17.15
CA ALA A 281 30.01 13.08 17.36
C ALA A 281 29.56 12.08 16.28
N THR A 282 28.66 11.18 16.67
CA THR A 282 28.04 10.23 15.74
C THR A 282 26.54 10.15 15.97
N ILE A 283 25.84 9.69 14.93
CA ILE A 283 24.48 9.19 15.02
C ILE A 283 24.42 7.80 14.42
N THR A 284 23.81 6.87 15.15
CA THR A 284 23.61 5.48 14.72
C THR A 284 22.12 5.19 14.56
N PHE A 285 21.71 4.68 13.41
CA PHE A 285 20.30 4.41 13.13
C PHE A 285 20.13 3.23 12.16
N PHE A 286 18.95 2.63 12.15
CA PHE A 286 18.57 1.63 11.17
C PHE A 286 18.20 2.29 9.84
N ARG A 287 18.56 1.68 8.72
CA ARG A 287 18.06 2.09 7.41
C ARG A 287 17.85 0.88 6.50
N HIS A 288 17.03 1.07 5.47
CA HIS A 288 16.93 0.11 4.38
C HIS A 288 18.31 -0.09 3.72
N ARG A 289 18.66 -1.33 3.36
CA ARG A 289 19.88 -1.63 2.59
C ARG A 289 19.86 -1.06 1.18
N ASP A 290 18.66 -0.96 0.61
CA ASP A 290 18.42 -0.29 -0.67
C ASP A 290 17.36 0.81 -0.46
N PRO A 291 17.79 2.00 0.01
CA PRO A 291 16.89 3.13 0.23
C PRO A 291 16.17 3.57 -1.05
N GLN A 292 16.81 3.43 -2.22
CA GLN A 292 16.23 3.87 -3.48
C GLN A 292 15.07 2.96 -3.90
N ALA A 293 15.26 1.65 -3.84
CA ALA A 293 14.16 0.70 -4.06
C ALA A 293 13.10 0.75 -2.94
N ALA A 294 13.43 1.28 -1.77
CA ALA A 294 12.46 1.56 -0.69
C ALA A 294 11.75 2.92 -0.85
N GLY A 295 12.10 3.70 -1.87
CA GLY A 295 11.51 5.02 -2.11
C GLY A 295 11.79 6.02 -0.99
N ILE A 296 12.93 5.91 -0.30
CA ILE A 296 13.25 6.73 0.87
C ILE A 296 14.68 7.26 0.85
N GLY A 297 14.84 8.54 1.21
CA GLY A 297 16.12 9.21 1.39
C GLY A 297 16.42 9.47 2.86
N TYR A 298 17.70 9.33 3.24
CA TYR A 298 18.23 9.68 4.56
C TYR A 298 19.29 10.76 4.41
N ALA A 299 19.04 11.92 5.02
CA ALA A 299 19.97 13.04 5.05
C ALA A 299 20.36 13.37 6.49
N VAL A 300 21.60 13.05 6.89
CA VAL A 300 22.11 13.45 8.21
C VAL A 300 22.56 14.90 8.14
N GLN A 301 22.10 15.70 9.10
CA GLN A 301 22.36 17.13 9.14
C GLN A 301 22.92 17.54 10.51
N TRP A 302 23.89 18.46 10.49
CA TRP A 302 24.64 18.91 11.65
C TRP A 302 24.49 20.43 11.80
N GLN A 303 24.48 20.91 13.05
CA GLN A 303 24.47 22.34 13.37
C GLN A 303 25.03 22.59 14.77
N ALA A 304 25.65 23.76 15.00
CA ALA A 304 26.12 24.16 16.33
C ALA A 304 25.00 24.65 17.29
N GLY A 305 23.76 24.76 16.81
CA GLY A 305 22.62 25.30 17.57
C GLY A 305 21.28 24.78 17.03
N LEU A 306 20.20 25.07 17.76
CA LEU A 306 18.82 24.64 17.42
C LEU A 306 18.04 25.65 16.55
N ALA A 307 18.72 26.51 15.80
CA ALA A 307 18.00 27.44 14.93
C ALA A 307 17.32 26.69 13.77
N ASP A 308 16.20 27.23 13.27
CA ASP A 308 15.42 26.61 12.19
C ASP A 308 16.19 26.54 10.85
N SER A 309 17.22 27.36 10.70
CA SER A 309 18.11 27.42 9.53
C SER A 309 19.58 27.25 9.94
N GLY A 310 20.44 26.88 8.99
CA GLY A 310 21.87 26.64 9.22
C GLY A 310 22.27 25.16 9.32
N TRP A 311 21.31 24.24 9.21
CA TRP A 311 21.56 22.80 9.13
C TRP A 311 22.35 22.45 7.86
N THR A 312 23.51 21.82 8.05
CA THR A 312 24.35 21.37 6.93
C THR A 312 24.25 19.86 6.78
N GLU A 313 23.80 19.41 5.61
CA GLU A 313 23.79 17.99 5.27
C GLU A 313 25.21 17.47 5.05
N GLY A 314 25.55 16.33 5.67
CA GLY A 314 26.87 15.76 5.57
C GLY A 314 27.14 14.68 6.61
N GLY A 315 28.40 14.27 6.69
CA GLY A 315 28.84 13.16 7.53
C GLY A 315 29.65 12.14 6.75
N VAL A 316 30.43 11.36 7.48
CA VAL A 316 31.20 10.24 6.93
C VAL A 316 30.64 8.95 7.51
N VAL A 317 30.34 7.98 6.66
CA VAL A 317 29.97 6.62 7.11
C VAL A 317 31.16 6.06 7.89
N HIS A 318 31.00 5.91 9.20
CA HIS A 318 32.02 5.35 10.06
C HIS A 318 31.91 3.83 10.12
N GLN A 319 30.68 3.32 10.17
CA GLN A 319 30.41 1.90 10.25
C GLN A 319 29.06 1.56 9.61
N THR A 320 29.01 0.43 8.92
CA THR A 320 27.77 -0.21 8.46
C THR A 320 27.74 -1.64 8.99
N GLN A 321 26.63 -2.04 9.58
CA GLN A 321 26.40 -3.37 10.11
C GLN A 321 25.15 -3.96 9.47
N ALA A 322 25.31 -5.07 8.77
CA ALA A 322 24.22 -5.89 8.29
C ALA A 322 23.32 -6.34 9.46
N VAL A 323 22.00 -6.15 9.34
CA VAL A 323 21.02 -6.65 10.32
C VAL A 323 20.33 -7.88 9.76
N ASP A 324 19.69 -7.73 8.60
CA ASP A 324 19.00 -8.81 7.86
C ASP A 324 18.99 -8.47 6.35
N ALA A 325 18.19 -9.16 5.53
CA ALA A 325 18.13 -8.91 4.09
C ALA A 325 17.59 -7.52 3.71
N THR A 326 16.81 -6.89 4.57
CA THR A 326 16.15 -5.60 4.34
C THR A 326 16.91 -4.46 5.04
N TRP A 327 17.43 -4.73 6.23
CA TRP A 327 17.92 -3.70 7.14
C TRP A 327 19.42 -3.76 7.36
N GLU A 328 19.99 -2.58 7.55
CA GLU A 328 21.31 -2.37 8.11
C GLU A 328 21.26 -1.29 9.20
N ARG A 329 22.27 -1.30 10.07
CA ARG A 329 22.52 -0.24 11.04
C ARG A 329 23.74 0.54 10.60
N VAL A 330 23.60 1.85 10.49
CA VAL A 330 24.70 2.73 10.07
C VAL A 330 25.06 3.71 11.16
N THR A 331 26.36 3.96 11.30
CA THR A 331 26.92 5.01 12.15
C THR A 331 27.52 6.07 11.25
N ILE A 332 26.95 7.28 11.30
CA ILE A 332 27.44 8.44 10.58
C ILE A 332 28.17 9.35 11.57
N ARG A 333 29.38 9.75 11.22
CA ARG A 333 30.25 10.61 12.03
C ARG A 333 30.25 12.03 11.48
N ASP A 334 30.21 13.01 12.37
CA ASP A 334 30.45 14.42 12.05
C ASP A 334 31.87 14.59 11.46
N PRO A 335 32.04 15.22 10.29
CA PRO A 335 33.37 15.50 9.76
C PRO A 335 34.19 16.41 10.69
N ALA A 336 33.53 17.31 11.42
CA ALA A 336 34.15 18.21 12.37
C ALA A 336 34.48 17.48 13.70
N GLU A 337 35.59 17.86 14.30
CA GLU A 337 35.97 17.40 15.64
C GLU A 337 34.96 17.90 16.67
N LEU A 338 34.62 17.06 17.63
CA LEU A 338 33.72 17.42 18.72
C LEU A 338 34.39 18.46 19.62
N THR A 339 33.78 19.64 19.70
CA THR A 339 34.22 20.74 20.58
C THR A 339 33.50 20.72 21.92
N ALA A 340 33.87 21.64 22.83
CA ALA A 340 33.19 21.81 24.11
C ALA A 340 31.75 22.35 23.97
N ASP A 341 31.46 23.08 22.88
CA ASP A 341 30.11 23.54 22.59
C ASP A 341 29.23 22.40 22.04
N PRO A 342 27.97 22.28 22.51
CA PRO A 342 27.08 21.21 22.08
C PRO A 342 26.70 21.36 20.61
N GLY A 343 27.10 20.39 19.79
CA GLY A 343 26.58 20.21 18.44
C GLY A 343 25.25 19.46 18.44
N PHE A 344 24.41 19.76 17.46
CA PHE A 344 23.12 19.11 17.22
C PHE A 344 23.17 18.30 15.93
N VAL A 345 22.49 17.16 15.94
CA VAL A 345 22.35 16.27 14.79
C VAL A 345 20.89 15.90 14.59
N ARG A 346 20.46 15.84 13.33
CA ARG A 346 19.15 15.29 12.95
C ARG A 346 19.27 14.42 11.70
N ILE A 347 18.28 13.57 11.50
CA ILE A 347 18.12 12.79 10.27
C ILE A 347 16.86 13.32 9.59
N ARG A 348 17.02 13.92 8.42
CA ARG A 348 15.91 14.31 7.57
C ARG A 348 15.55 13.12 6.69
N ILE A 349 14.28 12.70 6.78
CA ILE A 349 13.71 11.65 5.94
C ILE A 349 12.89 12.31 4.83
N ASN A 350 13.03 11.81 3.60
CA ASN A 350 12.19 12.22 2.49
C ASN A 350 11.73 11.01 1.69
N THR A 351 10.51 11.05 1.17
CA THR A 351 10.07 10.10 0.15
C THR A 351 10.70 10.46 -1.19
N LEU A 352 11.15 9.44 -1.92
CA LEU A 352 11.60 9.56 -3.29
C LEU A 352 10.39 9.31 -4.20
N ARG A 353 10.30 10.05 -5.30
CA ARG A 353 9.20 9.96 -6.26
C ARG A 353 9.68 9.42 -7.58
#